data_AF-A0A971TVD2-F1
#
_entry.id   AF-A0A971TVD2-F1
#
_cell.length_a   1.000
_cell.length_b   1.000
_cell.length_c   1.000
_cell.angle_alpha   90.00
_cell.angle_beta   90.00
_cell.angle_gamma   90.00
#
_symmetry.space_group_name_H-M   'P 1'
#
loop_
_entity.id
_entity.type
_entity.pdbx_description
1 polymer ?
#
loop_
_entity_poly.entity_id
_entity_poly.type
_entity_poly.pdbx_seq_one_letter_code
_entity_poly.pdbx_strand_id
1 'polypeptide(L)'
;MTGAVSRRGCGLALVVCLWGLLAGSVPSLAGETSYSRIFGTHWVKARAYVRENASWMEAMAREAGVDPDLAVAVVFPELVRYDALRNRLELTLLKALYVHYGDEYADFSVGRFQIKPSCAEKVLRELHHNGPRETAIYFRRLHRGLKEKERRTAILRELEDPRTQYRYVLAILGILDRRFPCLAETPPISRLRFYAAAYNSGFMNTETEILRQRDEASFHTGVVRPRECHSYAAVAVAWYLENDPFDTLKEVIPDRTRPEGD
;
A
#
# COMPACT_ATOMS: atom_id res chain seq x y z
N MET A 1 -28.09 -40.07 -11.82
CA MET A 1 -28.17 -38.96 -12.81
C MET A 1 -29.35 -38.12 -12.37
N THR A 2 -29.28 -36.87 -11.90
CA THR A 2 -28.35 -35.75 -12.05
C THR A 2 -28.58 -34.83 -10.83
N GLY A 3 -27.51 -34.43 -10.14
CA GLY A 3 -27.60 -33.49 -9.02
C GLY A 3 -27.62 -32.04 -9.50
N ALA A 4 -28.62 -31.28 -9.07
CA ALA A 4 -28.77 -29.87 -9.39
C ALA A 4 -27.83 -29.01 -8.53
N VAL A 5 -26.98 -28.23 -9.20
CA VAL A 5 -26.12 -27.20 -8.60
C VAL A 5 -26.98 -25.97 -8.29
N SER A 6 -27.14 -25.67 -7.01
CA SER A 6 -27.74 -24.41 -6.53
C SER A 6 -26.74 -23.26 -6.75
N ARG A 7 -26.99 -22.43 -7.76
CA ARG A 7 -26.35 -21.12 -7.90
C ARG A 7 -27.09 -20.14 -6.99
N ARG A 8 -26.46 -19.71 -5.90
CA ARG A 8 -26.93 -18.57 -5.10
C ARG A 8 -26.66 -17.30 -5.90
N GLY A 9 -27.72 -16.62 -6.31
CA GLY A 9 -27.65 -15.35 -7.02
C GLY A 9 -27.12 -14.23 -6.13
N CYS A 10 -26.14 -13.49 -6.63
CA CYS A 10 -25.83 -12.15 -6.16
C CYS A 10 -27.00 -11.24 -6.56
N GLY A 11 -27.62 -10.60 -5.56
CA GLY A 11 -28.63 -9.58 -5.77
C GLY A 11 -28.04 -8.40 -6.53
N LEU A 12 -28.55 -8.18 -7.74
CA LEU A 12 -28.22 -7.06 -8.60
C LEU A 12 -28.99 -5.83 -8.08
N ALA A 13 -28.36 -5.02 -7.23
CA ALA A 13 -28.89 -3.69 -6.90
C ALA A 13 -28.47 -2.74 -8.03
N LEU A 14 -29.36 -2.57 -9.01
CA LEU A 14 -29.20 -1.67 -10.15
C LEU A 14 -29.41 -0.23 -9.66
N VAL A 15 -28.34 0.46 -9.29
CA VAL A 15 -28.40 1.91 -9.03
C VAL A 15 -28.20 2.63 -10.37
N VAL A 16 -29.30 3.09 -10.96
CA VAL A 16 -29.29 3.97 -12.13
C VAL A 16 -28.85 5.37 -11.66
N CYS A 17 -27.60 5.75 -11.94
CA CYS A 17 -27.16 7.14 -11.81
C CYS A 17 -27.61 7.94 -13.05
N LEU A 18 -28.78 8.58 -12.95
CA LEU A 18 -29.16 9.66 -13.88
C LEU A 18 -28.24 10.85 -13.67
N TRP A 19 -27.32 11.09 -14.61
CA TRP A 19 -26.57 12.34 -14.70
C TRP A 19 -27.45 13.42 -15.33
N GLY A 20 -28.05 14.25 -14.48
CA GLY A 20 -28.68 15.49 -14.90
C GLY A 20 -27.62 16.49 -15.36
N LEU A 21 -27.73 16.91 -16.62
CA LEU A 21 -27.11 18.10 -17.18
C LEU A 21 -27.54 19.32 -16.36
N LEU A 22 -26.68 19.75 -15.44
CA LEU A 22 -26.68 21.11 -14.92
C LEU A 22 -25.29 21.68 -15.15
N ALA A 23 -25.24 22.69 -16.01
CA ALA A 23 -24.11 23.58 -16.18
C ALA A 23 -23.84 24.29 -14.84
N GLY A 24 -23.11 23.61 -13.97
CA GLY A 24 -22.50 24.17 -12.78
C GLY A 24 -21.12 24.67 -13.15
N SER A 25 -20.85 25.92 -12.79
CA SER A 25 -19.53 26.54 -12.80
C SER A 25 -18.45 25.54 -12.39
N VAL A 26 -17.45 25.36 -13.25
CA VAL A 26 -16.20 24.66 -12.91
C VAL A 26 -15.68 25.33 -11.63
N PRO A 27 -15.61 24.62 -10.49
CA PRO A 27 -14.92 25.15 -9.35
C PRO A 27 -13.49 25.39 -9.80
N SER A 28 -13.08 26.65 -9.80
CA SER A 28 -11.66 27.03 -9.83
C SER A 28 -10.93 26.07 -8.89
N LEU A 29 -9.95 25.32 -9.41
CA LEU A 29 -9.03 24.51 -8.63
C LEU A 29 -8.37 25.43 -7.61
N ALA A 30 -9.00 25.56 -6.45
CA ALA A 30 -8.48 26.24 -5.29
C ALA A 30 -7.15 25.54 -4.95
N GLY A 31 -6.05 26.25 -5.20
CA GLY A 31 -4.65 25.93 -4.91
C GLY A 31 -4.31 24.44 -4.81
N GLU A 32 -3.66 23.89 -5.83
CA GLU A 32 -2.98 22.59 -5.71
C GLU A 32 -2.17 22.55 -4.41
N THR A 33 -2.66 21.76 -3.43
CA THR A 33 -1.97 21.54 -2.16
C THR A 33 -0.65 20.86 -2.46
N SER A 34 0.43 21.63 -2.45
CA SER A 34 1.78 21.10 -2.68
C SER A 34 2.26 20.38 -1.41
N TYR A 35 1.97 19.08 -1.31
CA TYR A 35 2.40 18.25 -0.18
C TYR A 35 3.92 18.18 -0.06
N SER A 36 4.65 18.31 -1.18
CA SER A 36 6.10 18.46 -1.19
C SER A 36 6.57 19.70 -0.41
N ARG A 37 5.84 20.82 -0.45
CA ARG A 37 6.11 22.01 0.38
C ARG A 37 5.69 21.80 1.84
N ILE A 38 4.53 21.19 2.07
CA ILE A 38 4.00 20.96 3.43
C ILE A 38 4.92 20.05 4.25
N PHE A 39 5.33 18.92 3.67
CA PHE A 39 6.15 17.94 4.37
C PHE A 39 7.65 18.19 4.22
N GLY A 40 8.06 19.06 3.28
CA GLY A 40 9.42 19.56 3.14
C GLY A 40 10.48 18.45 3.14
N THR A 41 11.36 18.45 4.14
CA THR A 41 12.47 17.48 4.23
C THR A 41 12.00 16.03 4.34
N HIS A 42 10.82 15.77 4.91
CA HIS A 42 10.23 14.44 4.96
C HIS A 42 9.89 13.92 3.57
N TRP A 43 9.30 14.76 2.72
CA TRP A 43 9.02 14.43 1.33
C TRP A 43 10.30 14.18 0.54
N VAL A 44 11.32 15.03 0.73
CA VAL A 44 12.62 14.86 0.05
C VAL A 44 13.28 13.54 0.41
N LYS A 45 13.28 13.16 1.70
CA LYS A 45 13.81 11.87 2.17
C LYS A 45 13.03 10.68 1.61
N ALA A 46 11.69 10.77 1.60
CA ALA A 46 10.84 9.73 1.03
C ALA A 46 11.12 9.52 -0.46
N ARG A 47 11.23 10.62 -1.22
CA ARG A 47 11.56 10.58 -2.65
C ARG A 47 12.96 10.01 -2.91
N ALA A 48 13.96 10.40 -2.12
CA ALA A 48 15.31 9.84 -2.22
C ALA A 48 15.30 8.32 -2.00
N TYR A 49 14.58 7.86 -0.97
CA TYR A 49 14.42 6.44 -0.71
C TYR A 49 13.81 5.70 -1.91
N VAL A 50 12.73 6.20 -2.50
CA VAL A 50 12.13 5.57 -3.69
C VAL A 50 13.14 5.50 -4.83
N ARG A 51 13.85 6.59 -5.13
CA ARG A 51 14.85 6.62 -6.22
C ARG A 51 16.00 5.63 -6.01
N GLU A 52 16.55 5.57 -4.80
CA GLU A 52 17.66 4.67 -4.44
C GLU A 52 17.26 3.19 -4.50
N ASN A 53 15.96 2.90 -4.38
CA ASN A 53 15.41 1.55 -4.27
C ASN A 53 14.54 1.15 -5.46
N ALA A 54 14.42 2.01 -6.46
CA ALA A 54 13.54 1.88 -7.61
C ALA A 54 13.70 0.53 -8.32
N SER A 55 14.93 0.10 -8.57
CA SER A 55 15.23 -1.11 -9.32
C SER A 55 14.61 -2.37 -8.71
N TRP A 56 14.76 -2.57 -7.40
CA TRP A 56 14.19 -3.76 -6.75
C TRP A 56 12.71 -3.60 -6.44
N MET A 57 12.23 -2.38 -6.17
CA MET A 57 10.79 -2.14 -5.96
C MET A 57 10.01 -2.42 -7.24
N GLU A 58 10.48 -1.92 -8.38
CA GLU A 58 9.86 -2.13 -9.68
C GLU A 58 9.85 -3.61 -10.08
N ALA A 59 11.02 -4.26 -10.00
CA ALA A 59 11.13 -5.68 -10.32
C ALA A 59 10.17 -6.55 -9.49
N MET A 60 10.09 -6.28 -8.18
CA MET A 60 9.21 -7.03 -7.29
C MET A 60 7.73 -6.76 -7.55
N ALA A 61 7.34 -5.52 -7.84
CA ALA A 61 5.96 -5.18 -8.18
C ALA A 61 5.54 -5.86 -9.49
N ARG A 62 6.39 -5.81 -10.52
CA ARG A 62 6.16 -6.49 -11.81
C ARG A 62 6.07 -8.00 -11.65
N GLU A 63 6.95 -8.62 -10.86
CA GLU A 63 6.89 -10.05 -10.54
C GLU A 63 5.56 -10.43 -9.85
N ALA A 64 5.04 -9.55 -8.99
CA ALA A 64 3.75 -9.73 -8.32
C ALA A 64 2.53 -9.40 -9.21
N GLY A 65 2.72 -8.92 -10.44
CA GLY A 65 1.65 -8.49 -11.34
C GLY A 65 0.96 -7.20 -10.89
N VAL A 66 1.63 -6.38 -10.07
CA VAL A 66 1.11 -5.10 -9.57
C VAL A 66 1.79 -3.96 -10.30
N ASP A 67 1.02 -2.93 -10.64
CA ASP A 67 1.55 -1.67 -11.18
C ASP A 67 2.57 -1.06 -10.21
N PRO A 68 3.86 -0.92 -10.59
CA PRO A 68 4.90 -0.40 -9.73
C PRO A 68 4.62 1.00 -9.17
N ASP A 69 4.05 1.89 -9.99
CA ASP A 69 3.81 3.29 -9.62
C ASP A 69 2.72 3.39 -8.59
N LEU A 70 1.65 2.63 -8.82
CA LEU A 70 0.57 2.50 -7.87
C LEU A 70 1.06 1.89 -6.54
N ALA A 71 1.88 0.83 -6.60
CA ALA A 71 2.38 0.16 -5.39
C ALA A 71 3.27 1.08 -4.55
N VAL A 72 4.16 1.84 -5.19
CA VAL A 72 4.98 2.87 -4.53
C VAL A 72 4.10 3.97 -3.95
N ALA A 73 3.14 4.49 -4.73
CA ALA A 73 2.25 5.58 -4.31
C ALA A 73 1.45 5.22 -3.06
N VAL A 74 0.94 3.98 -2.96
CA VAL A 74 0.19 3.51 -1.78
C VAL A 74 1.00 3.62 -0.50
N VAL A 75 2.31 3.34 -0.53
CA VAL A 75 3.18 3.36 0.66
C VAL A 75 3.98 4.63 0.83
N PHE A 76 3.94 5.54 -0.14
CA PHE A 76 4.68 6.79 -0.10
C PHE A 76 4.35 7.64 1.15
N PRO A 77 3.09 7.77 1.61
CA PRO A 77 2.82 8.50 2.84
C PRO A 77 3.53 7.91 4.07
N GLU A 78 3.75 6.58 4.14
CA GLU A 78 4.55 6.00 5.21
C GLU A 78 6.01 6.43 5.15
N LEU A 79 6.58 6.51 3.95
CA LEU A 79 7.94 7.00 3.75
C LEU A 79 8.09 8.47 4.18
N VAL A 80 7.06 9.29 3.91
CA VAL A 80 7.01 10.69 4.37
C VAL A 80 6.95 10.74 5.90
N ARG A 81 6.13 9.90 6.53
CA ARG A 81 5.99 9.86 7.99
C ARG A 81 7.18 9.22 8.71
N TYR A 82 7.98 8.41 8.02
CA TYR A 82 9.02 7.59 8.63
C TYR A 82 10.13 8.42 9.28
N ASP A 83 10.35 8.18 10.57
CA ASP A 83 11.50 8.67 11.33
C ASP A 83 12.20 7.48 12.01
N ALA A 84 13.42 7.17 11.55
CA ALA A 84 14.18 6.01 11.98
C ALA A 84 14.65 6.06 13.44
N LEU A 85 14.64 7.25 14.07
CA LEU A 85 15.16 7.44 15.43
C LEU A 85 14.07 7.44 16.49
N ARG A 86 12.84 7.81 16.12
CA ARG A 86 11.83 8.28 17.08
C ARG A 86 11.42 7.25 18.15
N ASN A 87 11.46 5.94 17.89
CA ASN A 87 10.84 4.94 18.78
C ASN A 87 11.66 3.64 19.01
N ARG A 88 12.99 3.62 18.93
CA ARG A 88 13.75 2.33 18.94
C ARG A 88 13.63 1.52 20.23
N LEU A 89 13.62 2.16 21.40
CA LEU A 89 13.52 1.46 22.70
C LEU A 89 12.12 0.86 22.92
N GLU A 90 11.07 1.68 22.79
CA GLU A 90 9.67 1.23 22.87
C GLU A 90 9.39 0.11 21.88
N LEU A 91 9.88 0.25 20.65
CA LEU A 91 9.74 -0.77 19.62
C LEU A 91 10.44 -2.08 19.98
N THR A 92 11.60 -2.03 20.65
CA THR A 92 12.32 -3.24 21.08
C THR A 92 11.54 -4.01 22.14
N LEU A 93 10.96 -3.29 23.11
CA LEU A 93 10.10 -3.90 24.12
C LEU A 93 8.85 -4.54 23.49
N LEU A 94 8.15 -3.81 22.62
CA LEU A 94 6.95 -4.31 21.94
C LEU A 94 7.24 -5.54 21.08
N LYS A 95 8.38 -5.58 20.39
CA LYS A 95 8.85 -6.77 19.65
C LYS A 95 9.06 -7.97 20.57
N ALA A 96 9.72 -7.78 21.71
CA ALA A 96 9.91 -8.86 22.67
C ALA A 96 8.56 -9.37 23.23
N LEU A 97 7.66 -8.44 23.57
CA LEU A 97 6.34 -8.77 24.07
C LEU A 97 5.52 -9.54 23.02
N TYR A 98 5.53 -9.12 21.75
CA TYR A 98 4.87 -9.83 20.66
C TYR A 98 5.40 -11.26 20.50
N VAL A 99 6.73 -11.45 20.46
CA VAL A 99 7.32 -12.78 20.31
C VAL A 99 6.91 -13.72 21.46
N HIS A 100 6.91 -13.22 22.69
CA HIS A 100 6.69 -14.04 23.88
C HIS A 100 5.22 -14.21 24.27
N TYR A 101 4.40 -13.17 24.12
CA TYR A 101 3.03 -13.11 24.63
C TYR A 101 1.96 -13.01 23.52
N GLY A 102 2.34 -12.62 22.30
CA GLY A 102 1.48 -12.78 21.13
C GLY A 102 0.73 -11.56 20.67
N ASP A 103 -0.43 -11.81 20.08
CA ASP A 103 -1.18 -10.85 19.25
C ASP A 103 -1.71 -9.64 20.02
N GLU A 104 -1.92 -9.76 21.33
CA GLU A 104 -2.19 -8.64 22.24
C GLU A 104 -1.14 -7.52 22.14
N TYR A 105 0.09 -7.87 21.75
CA TYR A 105 1.21 -6.95 21.60
C TYR A 105 1.58 -6.71 20.13
N ALA A 106 0.75 -7.10 19.16
CA ALA A 106 1.08 -7.05 17.74
C ALA A 106 0.71 -5.73 17.03
N ASP A 107 0.18 -4.74 17.75
CA ASP A 107 -0.37 -3.50 17.18
C ASP A 107 0.60 -2.31 17.19
N PHE A 108 1.83 -2.55 16.74
CA PHE A 108 2.85 -1.53 16.52
C PHE A 108 3.44 -1.62 15.11
N SER A 109 3.87 -0.49 14.55
CA SER A 109 4.41 -0.46 13.19
C SER A 109 5.91 -0.77 13.16
N VAL A 110 6.34 -1.62 12.23
CA VAL A 110 7.75 -2.00 12.02
C VAL A 110 8.21 -1.49 10.66
N GLY A 111 9.52 -1.26 10.51
CA GLY A 111 10.14 -0.99 9.21
C GLY A 111 9.72 0.33 8.55
N ARG A 112 10.12 0.53 7.30
CA ARG A 112 9.87 1.81 6.58
C ARG A 112 8.45 1.94 6.06
N PHE A 113 7.85 0.82 5.66
CA PHE A 113 6.47 0.79 5.20
C PHE A 113 5.46 0.67 6.36
N GLN A 114 5.94 0.72 7.61
CA GLN A 114 5.11 0.85 8.83
C GLN A 114 4.03 -0.24 8.99
N ILE A 115 4.31 -1.47 8.54
CA ILE A 115 3.39 -2.60 8.65
C ILE A 115 3.38 -3.13 10.10
N LYS A 116 2.17 -3.39 10.62
CA LYS A 116 1.98 -4.02 11.94
C LYS A 116 2.16 -5.54 11.88
N PRO A 117 2.75 -6.21 12.89
CA PRO A 117 2.74 -7.66 12.98
C PRO A 117 1.33 -8.26 12.87
N SER A 118 0.32 -7.65 13.49
CA SER A 118 -1.08 -8.08 13.37
C SER A 118 -1.60 -8.04 11.92
N CYS A 119 -1.14 -7.07 11.13
CA CYS A 119 -1.42 -6.97 9.70
C CYS A 119 -0.71 -8.08 8.92
N ALA A 120 0.59 -8.29 9.17
CA ALA A 120 1.36 -9.35 8.53
C ALA A 120 0.75 -10.74 8.78
N GLU A 121 0.28 -11.00 10.00
CA GLU A 121 -0.42 -12.24 10.32
C GLU A 121 -1.73 -12.42 9.54
N LYS A 122 -2.51 -11.34 9.38
CA LYS A 122 -3.71 -11.35 8.53
C LYS A 122 -3.34 -11.65 7.08
N VAL A 123 -2.29 -11.03 6.54
CA VAL A 123 -1.81 -11.33 5.18
C VAL A 123 -1.45 -12.80 5.03
N LEU A 124 -0.67 -13.38 5.95
CA LEU A 124 -0.28 -14.78 5.90
C LEU A 124 -1.49 -15.74 5.91
N ARG A 125 -2.55 -15.42 6.67
CA ARG A 125 -3.80 -16.17 6.66
C ARG A 125 -4.55 -16.03 5.32
N GLU A 126 -4.68 -14.81 4.82
CA GLU A 126 -5.44 -14.50 3.61
C GLU A 126 -4.76 -14.99 2.33
N LEU A 127 -3.43 -15.10 2.31
CA LEU A 127 -2.69 -15.58 1.13
C LEU A 127 -3.13 -16.96 0.66
N HIS A 128 -3.66 -17.80 1.57
CA HIS A 128 -4.18 -19.11 1.22
C HIS A 128 -5.44 -19.09 0.35
N HIS A 129 -6.26 -18.05 0.47
CA HIS A 129 -7.57 -17.96 -0.18
C HIS A 129 -7.58 -16.88 -1.26
N ASN A 130 -7.03 -15.72 -0.94
CA ASN A 130 -7.18 -14.49 -1.70
C ASN A 130 -5.85 -13.95 -2.25
N GLY A 131 -4.72 -14.59 -1.95
CA GLY A 131 -3.39 -14.08 -2.33
C GLY A 131 -2.89 -14.50 -3.72
N PRO A 132 -1.99 -13.70 -4.34
CA PRO A 132 -1.21 -14.14 -5.49
C PRO A 132 -0.48 -15.46 -5.19
N ARG A 133 -0.46 -16.39 -6.15
CA ARG A 133 -0.01 -17.77 -5.90
C ARG A 133 1.48 -17.82 -5.56
N GLU A 134 2.27 -17.05 -6.27
CA GLU A 134 3.73 -16.96 -6.14
C GLU A 134 4.09 -16.42 -4.75
N THR A 135 3.44 -15.34 -4.34
CA THR A 135 3.57 -14.74 -2.99
C THR A 135 3.16 -15.73 -1.90
N ALA A 136 2.05 -16.44 -2.08
CA ALA A 136 1.60 -17.48 -1.15
C ALA A 136 2.61 -18.64 -1.03
N ILE A 137 3.25 -19.04 -2.13
CA ILE A 137 4.30 -20.08 -2.12
C ILE A 137 5.54 -19.58 -1.37
N TYR A 138 5.97 -18.34 -1.61
CA TYR A 138 7.11 -17.73 -0.94
C TYR A 138 6.95 -17.76 0.58
N PHE A 139 5.86 -17.18 1.10
CA PHE A 139 5.63 -17.13 2.54
C PHE A 139 5.36 -18.51 3.14
N ARG A 140 4.66 -19.40 2.42
CA ARG A 140 4.46 -20.78 2.90
C ARG A 140 5.79 -21.50 3.10
N ARG A 141 6.79 -21.28 2.25
CA ARG A 141 8.12 -21.90 2.42
C ARG A 141 8.84 -21.37 3.65
N LEU A 142 8.75 -20.06 3.93
CA LEU A 142 9.37 -19.45 5.10
C LEU A 142 8.74 -19.90 6.41
N HIS A 143 7.42 -20.06 6.43
CA HIS A 143 6.66 -20.34 7.66
C HIS A 143 6.34 -21.83 7.87
N ARG A 144 6.68 -22.71 6.93
CA ARG A 144 6.37 -24.15 7.00
C ARG A 144 7.07 -24.79 8.20
N GLY A 145 6.27 -25.38 9.09
CA GLY A 145 6.76 -26.17 10.22
C GLY A 145 7.27 -25.34 11.41
N LEU A 146 7.21 -24.01 11.33
CA LEU A 146 7.58 -23.14 12.45
C LEU A 146 6.54 -23.25 13.58
N LYS A 147 7.03 -23.31 14.82
CA LYS A 147 6.19 -23.11 16.00
C LYS A 147 5.81 -21.64 16.12
N GLU A 148 4.81 -21.34 16.93
CA GLU A 148 4.24 -20.00 17.02
C GLU A 148 5.27 -18.91 17.37
N LYS A 149 6.11 -19.13 18.38
CA LYS A 149 7.18 -18.18 18.75
C LYS A 149 8.18 -17.95 17.60
N GLU A 150 8.55 -19.01 16.87
CA GLU A 150 9.46 -18.94 15.74
C GLU A 150 8.81 -18.21 14.56
N ARG A 151 7.53 -18.46 14.31
CA ARG A 151 6.71 -17.76 13.30
C ARG A 151 6.67 -16.25 13.58
N ARG A 152 6.39 -15.85 14.82
CA ARG A 152 6.38 -14.43 15.24
C ARG A 152 7.77 -13.79 15.09
N THR A 153 8.82 -14.53 15.44
CA THR A 153 10.21 -14.08 15.24
C THR A 153 10.53 -13.90 13.74
N ALA A 154 10.09 -14.82 12.88
CA ALA A 154 10.24 -14.71 11.43
C ALA A 154 9.51 -13.50 10.89
N ILE A 155 8.24 -13.27 11.28
CA ILE A 155 7.48 -12.07 10.90
C ILE A 155 8.24 -10.79 11.23
N LEU A 156 8.80 -10.66 12.43
CA LEU A 156 9.56 -9.46 12.78
C LEU A 156 10.79 -9.25 11.88
N ARG A 157 11.56 -10.32 11.61
CA ARG A 157 12.71 -10.27 10.70
C ARG A 157 12.29 -9.84 9.30
N GLU A 158 11.17 -10.38 8.81
CA GLU A 158 10.60 -10.07 7.50
C GLU A 158 10.11 -8.61 7.40
N LEU A 159 9.54 -8.07 8.48
CA LEU A 159 9.10 -6.67 8.54
C LEU A 159 10.24 -5.67 8.74
N GLU A 160 11.39 -6.11 9.26
CA GLU A 160 12.61 -5.32 9.36
C GLU A 160 13.41 -5.25 8.05
N ASP A 161 13.32 -6.29 7.21
CA ASP A 161 13.90 -6.30 5.87
C ASP A 161 13.01 -5.52 4.88
N PRO A 162 13.49 -4.41 4.29
CA PRO A 162 12.67 -3.60 3.40
C PRO A 162 12.10 -4.35 2.19
N ARG A 163 12.84 -5.32 1.64
CA ARG A 163 12.37 -6.09 0.47
C ARG A 163 11.21 -7.00 0.87
N THR A 164 11.37 -7.77 1.94
CA THR A 164 10.30 -8.67 2.40
C THR A 164 9.11 -7.87 2.95
N GLN A 165 9.36 -6.73 3.58
CA GLN A 165 8.29 -5.80 3.96
C GLN A 165 7.52 -5.30 2.73
N TYR A 166 8.21 -4.98 1.63
CA TYR A 166 7.53 -4.61 0.38
C TYR A 166 6.73 -5.77 -0.22
N ARG A 167 7.17 -7.03 -0.07
CA ARG A 167 6.34 -8.20 -0.45
C ARG A 167 5.01 -8.25 0.30
N TYR A 168 4.98 -7.84 1.56
CA TYR A 168 3.71 -7.70 2.30
C TYR A 168 2.81 -6.63 1.70
N VAL A 169 3.36 -5.49 1.27
CA VAL A 169 2.60 -4.45 0.56
C VAL A 169 1.96 -5.03 -0.70
N LEU A 170 2.75 -5.69 -1.54
CA LEU A 170 2.27 -6.30 -2.78
C LEU A 170 1.24 -7.41 -2.52
N ALA A 171 1.44 -8.21 -1.47
CA ALA A 171 0.47 -9.20 -1.03
C ALA A 171 -0.88 -8.56 -0.65
N ILE A 172 -0.85 -7.44 0.08
CA ILE A 172 -2.06 -6.69 0.46
C ILE A 172 -2.79 -6.21 -0.79
N LEU A 173 -2.09 -5.62 -1.76
CA LEU A 173 -2.70 -5.14 -3.00
C LEU A 173 -3.34 -6.30 -3.80
N GLY A 174 -2.61 -7.40 -3.98
CA GLY A 174 -3.16 -8.57 -4.66
C GLY A 174 -4.35 -9.22 -3.93
N ILE A 175 -4.37 -9.19 -2.59
CA ILE A 175 -5.53 -9.63 -1.81
C ILE A 175 -6.73 -8.69 -2.04
N LEU A 176 -6.50 -7.38 -2.09
CA LEU A 176 -7.56 -6.40 -2.36
C LEU A 176 -8.15 -6.60 -3.76
N ASP A 177 -7.33 -6.86 -4.77
CA ASP A 177 -7.82 -7.16 -6.14
C ASP A 177 -8.76 -8.36 -6.18
N ARG A 178 -8.44 -9.41 -5.42
CA ARG A 178 -9.28 -10.61 -5.34
C ARG A 178 -10.55 -10.38 -4.53
N ARG A 179 -10.47 -9.58 -3.47
CA ARG A 179 -11.61 -9.27 -2.60
C ARG A 179 -12.59 -8.28 -3.24
N PHE A 180 -12.08 -7.40 -4.09
CA PHE A 180 -12.86 -6.37 -4.78
C PHE A 180 -12.58 -6.39 -6.28
N PRO A 181 -13.14 -7.37 -7.04
CA PRO A 181 -12.87 -7.51 -8.46
C PRO A 181 -13.23 -6.28 -9.31
N CYS A 182 -14.15 -5.43 -8.84
CA CYS A 182 -14.50 -4.15 -9.47
C CYS A 182 -13.33 -3.16 -9.58
N LEU A 183 -12.26 -3.35 -8.80
CA LEU A 183 -11.05 -2.52 -8.89
C LEU A 183 -10.33 -2.67 -10.23
N ALA A 184 -10.50 -3.78 -10.95
CA ALA A 184 -9.92 -3.97 -12.27
C ALA A 184 -10.43 -2.93 -13.30
N GLU A 185 -11.69 -2.50 -13.15
CA GLU A 185 -12.35 -1.54 -14.04
C GLU A 185 -12.37 -0.11 -13.47
N THR A 186 -11.89 0.05 -12.24
CA THR A 186 -11.89 1.35 -11.54
C THR A 186 -10.77 2.24 -12.11
N PRO A 187 -11.05 3.53 -12.41
CA PRO A 187 -10.03 4.46 -12.88
C PRO A 187 -8.79 4.52 -11.96
N PRO A 188 -7.57 4.66 -12.50
CA PRO A 188 -6.33 4.52 -11.73
C PRO A 188 -6.27 5.35 -10.44
N ILE A 189 -6.69 6.61 -10.47
CA ILE A 189 -6.69 7.50 -9.30
C ILE A 189 -7.71 7.04 -8.24
N SER A 190 -8.90 6.64 -8.66
CA SER A 190 -9.92 6.11 -7.74
C SER A 190 -9.47 4.81 -7.09
N ARG A 191 -8.82 3.94 -7.87
CA ARG A 191 -8.22 2.69 -7.41
C ARG A 191 -7.08 2.92 -6.43
N LEU A 192 -6.17 3.86 -6.73
CA LEU A 192 -5.10 4.28 -5.83
C LEU A 192 -5.65 4.80 -4.49
N ARG A 193 -6.68 5.66 -4.52
CA ARG A 193 -7.31 6.15 -3.29
C ARG A 193 -7.88 5.01 -2.45
N PHE A 194 -8.51 4.03 -3.09
CA PHE A 194 -9.04 2.84 -2.41
C PHE A 194 -7.93 2.03 -1.74
N TYR A 195 -6.86 1.69 -2.47
CA TYR A 195 -5.73 0.96 -1.90
C TYR A 195 -5.04 1.72 -0.77
N ALA A 196 -4.81 3.02 -0.94
CA ALA A 196 -4.19 3.86 0.07
C ALA A 196 -5.05 3.93 1.34
N ALA A 197 -6.37 4.06 1.20
CA ALA A 197 -7.31 4.02 2.31
C ALA A 197 -7.31 2.64 3.01
N ALA A 198 -7.34 1.55 2.25
CA ALA A 198 -7.30 0.19 2.78
C ALA A 198 -5.97 -0.11 3.49
N TYR A 199 -4.85 0.37 2.96
CA TYR A 199 -3.53 0.22 3.57
C TYR A 199 -3.44 0.95 4.91
N ASN A 200 -3.90 2.20 4.97
CA ASN A 200 -3.87 3.02 6.18
C ASN A 200 -4.87 2.56 7.26
N SER A 201 -6.06 2.09 6.86
CA SER A 201 -7.14 1.73 7.78
C SER A 201 -7.20 0.25 8.17
N GLY A 202 -6.58 -0.62 7.39
CA GLY A 202 -6.66 -2.06 7.51
C GLY A 202 -7.30 -2.69 6.28
N PHE A 203 -6.52 -3.51 5.57
CA PHE A 203 -6.96 -4.07 4.30
C PHE A 203 -8.17 -5.00 4.44
N MET A 204 -8.40 -5.57 5.63
CA MET A 204 -9.53 -6.46 5.94
C MET A 204 -10.89 -5.77 6.12
N ASN A 205 -10.93 -4.44 6.15
CA ASN A 205 -12.16 -3.68 6.26
C ASN A 205 -13.11 -3.95 5.06
N THR A 206 -14.39 -3.67 5.25
CA THR A 206 -15.40 -3.70 4.19
C THR A 206 -15.20 -2.55 3.20
N GLU A 207 -15.77 -2.66 2.00
CA GLU A 207 -15.72 -1.59 1.00
C GLU A 207 -16.25 -0.26 1.57
N THR A 208 -17.39 -0.29 2.26
CA THR A 208 -18.00 0.89 2.88
C THR A 208 -17.07 1.54 3.90
N GLU A 209 -16.40 0.75 4.75
CA GLU A 209 -15.46 1.28 5.75
C GLU A 209 -14.20 1.86 5.11
N ILE A 210 -13.69 1.24 4.04
CA ILE A 210 -12.54 1.75 3.28
C ILE A 210 -12.90 3.08 2.62
N LEU A 211 -14.05 3.14 1.94
CA LEU A 211 -14.53 4.36 1.28
C LEU A 211 -14.79 5.49 2.28
N ARG A 212 -15.31 5.19 3.48
CA ARG A 212 -15.48 6.18 4.55
C ARG A 212 -14.15 6.79 5.00
N GLN A 213 -13.09 5.97 5.08
CA GLN A 213 -11.78 6.39 5.58
C GLN A 213 -10.89 7.03 4.52
N ARG A 214 -11.26 6.92 3.23
CA ARG A 214 -10.51 7.45 2.09
C ARG A 214 -10.17 8.93 2.23
N ASP A 215 -11.14 9.72 2.66
CA ASP A 215 -11.02 11.18 2.70
C ASP A 215 -10.76 11.69 4.13
N GLU A 216 -10.54 10.80 5.10
CA GLU A 216 -10.33 11.17 6.51
C GLU A 216 -8.97 11.86 6.71
N ALA A 217 -9.01 13.08 7.26
CA ALA A 217 -7.83 13.89 7.54
C ALA A 217 -7.20 13.52 8.89
N SER A 218 -6.35 12.49 8.89
CA SER A 218 -5.62 12.02 10.08
C SER A 218 -4.10 11.93 9.88
N PHE A 219 -3.61 12.10 8.65
CA PHE A 219 -2.19 12.00 8.32
C PHE A 219 -1.41 13.25 8.78
N HIS A 220 -0.31 13.03 9.49
CA HIS A 220 0.67 14.04 9.87
C HIS A 220 2.05 13.40 10.13
N THR A 221 3.11 14.22 10.12
CA THR A 221 4.49 13.78 10.42
C THR A 221 4.91 14.08 11.87
N GLY A 222 4.20 14.97 12.57
CA GLY A 222 4.56 15.45 13.91
C GLY A 222 4.44 14.43 15.05
N VAL A 223 5.07 14.75 16.19
CA VAL A 223 4.91 14.00 17.46
C VAL A 223 3.53 14.22 18.05
N VAL A 224 3.16 15.48 18.14
CA VAL A 224 1.84 15.92 18.57
C VAL A 224 0.99 16.12 17.32
N ARG A 225 -0.28 15.71 17.41
CA ARG A 225 -1.24 15.92 16.32
C ARG A 225 -1.38 17.43 16.05
N PRO A 226 -1.05 17.92 14.84
CA PRO A 226 -1.24 19.31 14.47
C PRO A 226 -2.73 19.65 14.30
N ARG A 227 -3.03 20.95 14.24
CA ARG A 227 -4.39 21.45 13.97
C ARG A 227 -4.89 21.03 12.58
N GLU A 228 -3.99 20.97 11.61
CA GLU A 228 -4.28 20.56 10.24
C GLU A 228 -3.67 19.19 9.98
N CYS A 229 -4.51 18.24 9.58
CA CYS A 229 -4.12 16.90 9.14
C CYS A 229 -4.54 16.73 7.68
N HIS A 230 -3.97 15.74 7.01
CA HIS A 230 -4.24 15.48 5.60
C HIS A 230 -4.82 14.08 5.39
N SER A 231 -5.46 13.85 4.25
CA SER A 231 -5.86 12.49 3.86
C SER A 231 -4.63 11.71 3.42
N TYR A 232 -4.46 10.50 3.95
CA TYR A 232 -3.42 9.57 3.50
C TYR A 232 -3.52 9.31 1.98
N ALA A 233 -4.73 9.11 1.49
CA ALA A 233 -5.00 8.87 0.06
C ALA A 233 -4.68 10.11 -0.80
N ALA A 234 -4.89 11.31 -0.28
CA ALA A 234 -4.53 12.54 -1.00
C ALA A 234 -3.00 12.69 -1.15
N VAL A 235 -2.24 12.35 -0.10
CA VAL A 235 -0.76 12.35 -0.16
C VAL A 235 -0.26 11.31 -1.17
N ALA A 236 -0.86 10.11 -1.19
CA ALA A 236 -0.53 9.06 -2.17
C ALA A 236 -0.82 9.51 -3.61
N VAL A 237 -1.98 10.12 -3.85
CA VAL A 237 -2.35 10.65 -5.19
C VAL A 237 -1.40 11.77 -5.62
N ALA A 238 -1.04 12.68 -4.72
CA ALA A 238 -0.11 13.75 -5.04
C ALA A 238 1.25 13.21 -5.48
N TRP A 239 1.78 12.19 -4.79
CA TRP A 239 3.00 11.51 -5.22
C TRP A 239 2.86 10.94 -6.64
N TYR A 240 1.77 10.19 -6.89
CA TYR A 240 1.50 9.52 -8.17
C TYR A 240 1.34 10.49 -9.35
N LEU A 241 0.83 11.70 -9.11
CA LEU A 241 0.67 12.73 -10.14
C LEU A 241 1.94 13.57 -10.36
N GLU A 242 2.67 13.89 -9.29
CA GLU A 242 3.88 14.72 -9.34
C GLU A 242 5.12 13.96 -9.83
N ASN A 243 5.13 12.64 -9.67
CA ASN A 243 6.26 11.80 -9.99
C ASN A 243 5.71 10.70 -10.86
N ASP A 244 6.06 10.70 -12.15
CA ASP A 244 6.13 9.47 -12.92
C ASP A 244 7.38 8.72 -12.40
N PRO A 245 7.22 7.75 -11.48
CA PRO A 245 8.33 7.15 -10.76
C PRO A 245 9.29 6.36 -11.68
N PHE A 246 8.90 6.04 -12.93
CA PHE A 246 9.73 5.28 -13.86
C PHE A 246 9.91 5.89 -15.26
N ASP A 247 9.20 6.95 -15.66
CA ASP A 247 9.44 7.62 -16.95
C ASP A 247 10.68 8.54 -16.94
N THR A 248 11.15 8.96 -15.76
CA THR A 248 12.42 9.70 -15.59
C THR A 248 13.69 8.85 -15.84
N LEU A 249 13.57 7.55 -16.05
CA LEU A 249 14.68 6.69 -16.51
C LEU A 249 14.85 6.66 -18.03
N LYS A 250 13.87 7.15 -18.82
CA LYS A 250 14.02 7.26 -20.28
C LYS A 250 14.92 8.43 -20.70
N GLU A 251 15.09 9.45 -19.85
CA GLU A 251 15.93 10.61 -20.19
C GLU A 251 17.42 10.41 -19.91
N VAL A 252 17.83 9.33 -19.21
CA VAL A 252 19.24 9.14 -18.79
C VAL A 252 19.98 8.07 -19.60
N ILE A 253 19.30 7.34 -20.49
CA ILE A 253 19.96 6.43 -21.44
C ILE A 253 19.94 7.10 -22.82
N PRO A 254 21.02 7.75 -23.27
CA PRO A 254 21.10 8.19 -24.66
C PRO A 254 21.02 6.95 -25.56
N ASP A 255 20.05 6.96 -26.46
CA ASP A 255 19.89 6.02 -27.56
C ASP A 255 21.21 5.93 -28.35
N ARG A 256 22.03 4.94 -28.03
CA ARG A 256 23.21 4.55 -28.83
C ARG A 256 22.82 3.52 -29.88
N THR A 257 21.74 3.75 -30.61
CA THR A 257 21.40 2.97 -31.80
C THR A 257 20.81 3.84 -32.90
N ARG A 258 21.58 4.82 -33.37
CA ARG A 258 21.55 5.19 -34.80
C ARG A 258 22.93 4.98 -35.38
N PRO A 259 23.10 4.09 -36.38
CA PRO A 259 24.26 4.19 -37.26
C PRO A 259 24.09 5.48 -38.07
N GLU A 260 25.09 6.36 -37.98
CA GLU A 260 25.28 7.40 -38.98
C GLU A 260 25.49 6.69 -40.33
N GLY A 261 24.52 6.86 -41.22
CA GLY A 261 24.59 6.38 -42.60
C GLY A 261 25.11 7.51 -43.48
N ASP A 262 26.17 7.16 -44.21
CA ASP A 262 26.85 7.86 -45.31
C ASP A 262 25.94 8.61 -46.30
#